data_AF-A0A6C0T666-F1
#
_entry.id   AF-A0A6C0T666-F1
#
_cell.length_a   1.000
_cell.length_b   1.000
_cell.length_c   1.000
_cell.angle_alpha   90.00
_cell.angle_beta   90.00
_cell.angle_gamma   90.00
#
_symmetry.space_group_name_H-M   'P 1'
#
loop_
_entity.id
_entity.type
_entity.pdbx_description
1 polymer ?
#
loop_
_entity_poly.entity_id
_entity_poly.type
_entity_poly.pdbx_seq_one_letter_code
_entity_poly.pdbx_strand_id
1 'polypeptide(L)'
;TTSDNFKEYDPECKGMISKKDIQKSMESQKQYNQSEIEFLLSCTEADENDMFNYKEFVERFHEPAKDIGFNLAVLLTNLSEHMPHDSRLATFLDLAESVLSYFEPYLGRIEIMGSGKRIERVYFEISESSREQWEKPQVKESKRQFIFDVVNEGGESEKMEMFVNFCEDTIFEMQLASKISEPDEVEQPEEEEEEEGHSLLDELSAEEEGSVESASAFTNACRSVKKKIHHVRNVFSIKNLCKQFKKVKK
;
A
#
# COMPACT_ATOMS: atom_id res chain seq x y z
N THR A 1 6.03 20.05 4.47
CA THR A 1 7.49 20.04 4.30
C THR A 1 7.95 20.23 2.85
N THR A 2 7.04 20.22 1.87
CA THR A 2 7.38 20.34 0.43
C THR A 2 7.17 21.73 -0.17
N SER A 3 6.55 22.67 0.56
CA SER A 3 6.29 24.04 0.11
C SER A 3 7.58 24.84 -0.01
N ASP A 4 7.62 25.78 -0.96
CA ASP A 4 8.81 26.61 -1.19
C ASP A 4 9.21 27.43 0.05
N ASN A 5 8.22 27.98 0.77
CA ASN A 5 8.45 28.67 2.05
C ASN A 5 9.07 27.76 3.12
N PHE A 6 8.78 26.45 3.12
CA PHE A 6 9.39 25.52 4.07
C PHE A 6 10.82 25.17 3.66
N LYS A 7 11.09 25.07 2.35
CA LYS A 7 12.43 24.78 1.80
C LYS A 7 13.45 25.88 2.10
N GLU A 8 13.02 27.12 2.35
CA GLU A 8 13.92 28.20 2.77
C GLU A 8 14.68 27.88 4.07
N TYR A 9 14.10 27.03 4.94
CA TYR A 9 14.72 26.61 6.20
C TYR A 9 15.67 25.41 6.07
N ASP A 10 15.64 24.71 4.93
CA ASP A 10 16.53 23.59 4.60
C ASP A 10 16.97 23.67 3.11
N PRO A 11 17.78 24.68 2.74
CA PRO A 11 18.18 24.91 1.34
C PRO A 11 19.03 23.76 0.78
N GLU A 12 19.69 22.99 1.66
CA GLU A 12 20.50 21.84 1.30
C GLU A 12 19.70 20.51 1.31
N CYS A 13 18.40 20.56 1.59
CA CYS A 13 17.48 19.40 1.63
C CYS A 13 17.97 18.25 2.53
N LYS A 14 18.70 18.57 3.61
CA LYS A 14 19.26 17.62 4.56
C LYS A 14 18.19 16.85 5.34
N GLY A 15 16.96 17.35 5.40
CA GLY A 15 15.88 16.78 6.21
C GLY A 15 15.85 17.30 7.65
N MET A 16 16.61 18.35 7.94
CA MET A 16 16.80 18.88 9.28
C MET A 16 16.32 20.32 9.37
N ILE A 17 15.65 20.69 10.45
CA ILE A 17 15.18 22.05 10.73
C ILE A 17 15.28 22.34 12.23
N SER A 18 15.57 23.58 12.63
CA SER A 18 15.61 23.91 14.06
C SER A 18 14.21 23.94 14.67
N LYS A 19 14.09 23.62 15.96
CA LYS A 19 12.80 23.69 16.68
C LYS A 19 12.18 25.10 16.67
N LYS A 20 13.00 26.14 16.65
CA LYS A 20 12.53 27.53 16.56
C LYS A 20 11.97 27.87 15.18
N ASP A 21 12.62 27.37 14.13
CA ASP A 21 12.20 27.65 12.76
C ASP A 21 10.92 26.90 12.39
N ILE A 22 10.76 25.65 12.84
CA ILE A 22 9.50 24.92 12.63
C ILE A 22 8.34 25.58 13.37
N GLN A 23 8.55 26.06 14.60
CA GLN A 23 7.55 26.82 15.35
C GLN A 23 7.17 28.11 14.61
N LYS A 24 8.16 28.91 14.20
CA LYS A 24 7.94 30.16 13.46
C LYS A 24 7.19 29.92 12.14
N SER A 25 7.54 28.84 11.44
CA SER A 25 6.89 28.44 10.20
C SER A 25 5.41 28.11 10.42
N MET A 26 5.08 27.29 11.43
CA MET A 26 3.70 26.94 11.79
C MET A 26 2.87 28.17 12.20
N GLU A 27 3.44 29.07 13.00
CA GLU A 27 2.80 30.33 13.40
C GLU A 27 2.53 31.26 12.20
N SER A 28 3.45 31.29 11.22
CA SER A 28 3.32 32.11 10.02
C SER A 28 2.23 31.63 9.07
N GLN A 29 2.04 30.30 8.95
CA GLN A 29 1.07 29.69 8.04
C GLN A 29 -0.36 29.73 8.59
N LYS A 30 -0.55 29.92 9.90
CA LYS A 30 -1.87 30.06 10.56
C LYS A 30 -2.83 28.90 10.33
N GLN A 31 -2.31 27.71 10.09
CA GLN A 31 -3.10 26.47 9.95
C GLN A 31 -3.40 25.82 11.31
N TYR A 32 -2.59 26.15 12.32
CA TYR A 32 -2.66 25.57 13.66
C TYR A 32 -2.89 26.67 14.71
N ASN A 33 -3.61 26.32 15.77
CA ASN A 33 -3.68 27.15 16.97
C ASN A 33 -2.46 26.93 17.88
N GLN A 34 -2.27 27.81 18.88
CA GLN A 34 -1.08 27.79 19.74
C GLN A 34 -0.91 26.45 20.48
N SER A 35 -2.00 25.87 21.00
CA SER A 35 -1.96 24.58 21.70
C SER A 35 -1.62 23.40 20.78
N GLU A 36 -2.07 23.44 19.52
CA GLU A 36 -1.71 22.44 18.51
C GLU A 36 -0.23 22.53 18.15
N ILE A 37 0.30 23.74 17.99
CA ILE A 37 1.74 23.96 17.74
C ILE A 37 2.56 23.40 18.91
N GLU A 38 2.19 23.72 20.15
CA GLU A 38 2.85 23.20 21.35
C GLU A 38 2.77 21.67 21.42
N PHE A 39 1.63 21.08 21.07
CA PHE A 39 1.47 19.63 21.00
C PHE A 39 2.40 19.01 19.95
N LEU A 40 2.43 19.54 18.73
CA LEU A 40 3.31 19.05 17.66
C LEU A 40 4.79 19.15 18.06
N LEU A 41 5.20 20.26 18.68
CA LEU A 41 6.55 20.47 19.21
C LEU A 41 6.89 19.55 20.40
N SER A 42 5.89 18.95 21.06
CA SER A 42 6.08 17.93 22.09
C SER A 42 6.27 16.53 21.50
N CYS A 43 5.74 16.28 20.30
CA CYS A 43 5.94 15.04 19.56
C CYS A 43 7.29 15.00 18.84
N THR A 44 7.93 16.14 18.62
CA THR A 44 9.23 16.23 17.94
C THR A 44 10.36 15.86 18.91
N GLU A 45 11.23 14.92 18.50
CA GLU A 45 12.49 14.64 19.16
C GLU A 45 13.58 15.52 18.53
N ALA A 46 14.14 16.45 19.30
CA ALA A 46 15.25 17.30 18.87
C ALA A 46 16.57 16.78 19.45
N ASP A 47 17.65 16.92 18.68
CA ASP A 47 18.99 16.56 19.13
C ASP A 47 19.58 17.58 20.13
N GLU A 48 20.83 17.36 20.55
CA GLU A 48 21.54 18.26 21.47
C GLU A 48 21.71 19.69 20.95
N ASN A 49 21.51 19.92 19.64
CA ASN A 49 21.64 21.21 18.97
C ASN A 49 20.28 21.85 18.64
N ASP A 50 19.18 21.38 19.22
CA ASP A 50 17.79 21.80 18.91
C ASP A 50 17.39 21.55 17.43
N MET A 51 18.03 20.58 16.77
CA MET A 51 17.71 20.19 15.39
C MET A 51 16.72 19.03 15.35
N PHE A 52 15.76 19.10 14.44
CA PHE A 52 14.68 18.15 14.27
C PHE A 52 14.72 17.52 12.88
N ASN A 53 14.70 16.18 12.82
CA ASN A 53 14.61 15.42 11.58
C ASN A 53 13.16 15.29 11.12
N TYR A 54 12.73 16.18 10.23
CA TYR A 54 11.33 16.19 9.78
C TYR A 54 11.01 15.05 8.81
N LYS A 55 12.01 14.45 8.14
CA LYS A 55 11.79 13.30 7.24
C LYS A 55 11.44 12.06 8.05
N GLU A 56 12.27 11.75 9.05
CA GLU A 56 12.05 10.62 9.96
C GLU A 56 10.74 10.78 10.75
N PHE A 57 10.43 12.00 11.20
CA PHE A 57 9.15 12.26 11.86
C PHE A 57 7.96 11.95 10.95
N VAL A 58 7.99 12.38 9.69
CA VAL A 58 6.92 12.07 8.74
C VAL A 58 6.83 10.56 8.51
N GLU A 59 7.92 9.88 8.23
CA GLU A 59 7.94 8.43 8.01
C GLU A 59 7.39 7.64 9.21
N ARG A 60 7.78 8.03 10.43
CA ARG A 60 7.34 7.39 11.67
C ARG A 60 5.83 7.47 11.90
N PHE A 61 5.20 8.59 11.55
CA PHE A 61 3.78 8.81 11.83
C PHE A 61 2.89 8.56 10.61
N HIS A 62 3.38 8.80 9.40
CA HIS A 62 2.58 8.74 8.18
C HIS A 62 2.19 7.31 7.81
N GLU A 63 3.16 6.39 7.72
CA GLU A 63 2.88 5.01 7.31
C GLU A 63 1.86 4.31 8.23
N PRO A 64 2.00 4.34 9.58
CA PRO A 64 0.99 3.77 10.46
C PRO A 64 -0.37 4.48 10.40
N ALA A 65 -0.36 5.80 10.17
CA ALA A 65 -1.59 6.59 10.09
C ALA A 65 -2.30 6.44 8.73
N LYS A 66 -1.59 6.06 7.67
CA LYS A 66 -2.12 5.94 6.31
C LYS A 66 -3.20 4.87 6.25
N ASP A 67 -2.93 3.68 6.77
CA ASP A 67 -3.87 2.55 6.73
C ASP A 67 -5.17 2.86 7.49
N ILE A 68 -5.05 3.38 8.71
CA ILE A 68 -6.23 3.71 9.53
C ILE A 68 -6.98 4.92 8.95
N GLY A 69 -6.26 5.90 8.41
CA GLY A 69 -6.81 7.08 7.75
C GLY A 69 -7.60 6.71 6.50
N PHE A 70 -7.09 5.78 5.69
CA PHE A 70 -7.78 5.29 4.50
C PHE A 70 -9.11 4.63 4.86
N ASN A 71 -9.12 3.75 5.88
CA ASN A 71 -10.33 3.11 6.36
C ASN A 71 -11.38 4.10 6.88
N LEU A 72 -10.95 5.17 7.55
CA LEU A 72 -11.82 6.26 7.97
C LEU A 72 -12.43 6.99 6.76
N ALA A 73 -11.62 7.31 5.75
CA ALA A 73 -12.07 7.96 4.52
C ALA A 73 -13.11 7.09 3.77
N VAL A 74 -12.86 5.77 3.67
CA VAL A 74 -13.80 4.80 3.09
C VAL A 74 -15.12 4.79 3.86
N LEU A 75 -15.08 4.74 5.19
CA LEU A 75 -16.28 4.71 6.02
C LEU A 75 -17.13 5.97 5.84
N LEU A 76 -16.51 7.15 5.89
CA LEU A 76 -17.20 8.43 5.73
C LEU A 76 -17.79 8.58 4.32
N THR A 77 -17.05 8.17 3.29
CA THR A 77 -17.53 8.16 1.89
C THR A 77 -18.70 7.19 1.72
N ASN A 78 -18.60 6.00 2.30
CA ASN A 78 -19.67 5.01 2.24
C ASN A 78 -20.96 5.54 2.90
N LEU A 79 -20.84 6.10 4.11
CA LEU A 79 -21.98 6.67 4.83
C LEU A 79 -22.60 7.86 4.07
N SER A 80 -21.79 8.73 3.47
CA SER A 80 -22.29 9.92 2.76
C SER A 80 -23.06 9.54 1.50
N GLU A 81 -22.64 8.49 0.81
CA GLU A 81 -23.36 7.95 -0.34
C GLU A 81 -24.67 7.24 0.02
N HIS A 82 -24.72 6.57 1.19
CA HIS A 82 -25.91 5.83 1.63
C HIS A 82 -26.91 6.72 2.38
N MET A 83 -26.48 7.82 3.00
CA MET A 83 -27.32 8.74 3.77
C MET A 83 -27.09 10.21 3.37
N PRO A 84 -27.33 10.59 2.10
CA PRO A 84 -26.98 11.92 1.57
C PRO A 84 -27.77 13.10 2.15
N HIS A 85 -28.85 12.83 2.90
CA HIS A 85 -29.71 13.85 3.48
C HIS A 85 -29.60 13.96 5.01
N ASP A 86 -28.67 13.23 5.64
CA ASP A 86 -28.45 13.32 7.07
C ASP A 86 -27.51 14.49 7.40
N SER A 87 -28.08 15.61 7.86
CA SER A 87 -27.33 16.81 8.21
C SER A 87 -26.31 16.60 9.33
N ARG A 88 -26.45 15.54 10.15
CA ARG A 88 -25.49 15.22 11.21
C ARG A 88 -24.17 14.73 10.62
N LEU A 89 -24.22 14.09 9.46
CA LEU A 89 -23.03 13.58 8.78
C LEU A 89 -22.20 14.72 8.17
N ALA A 90 -22.84 15.80 7.72
CA ALA A 90 -22.16 16.96 7.13
C ALA A 90 -21.04 17.51 8.04
N THR A 91 -21.30 17.65 9.34
CA THR A 91 -20.28 18.13 10.30
C THR A 91 -19.03 17.24 10.35
N PHE A 92 -19.18 15.91 10.22
CA PHE A 92 -18.03 15.01 10.18
C PHE A 92 -17.27 15.11 8.86
N LEU A 93 -17.98 15.27 7.74
CA LEU A 93 -17.38 15.41 6.42
C LEU A 93 -16.59 16.72 6.32
N ASP A 94 -17.14 17.82 6.85
CA ASP A 94 -16.47 19.13 6.89
C ASP A 94 -15.18 19.06 7.72
N LEU A 95 -15.21 18.38 8.87
CA LEU A 95 -14.01 18.20 9.71
C LEU A 95 -12.97 17.27 9.08
N ALA A 96 -13.41 16.31 8.25
CA ALA A 96 -12.56 15.31 7.61
C ALA A 96 -12.14 15.70 6.17
N GLU A 97 -12.44 16.92 5.71
CA GLU A 97 -12.20 17.36 4.33
C GLU A 97 -10.75 17.11 3.87
N SER A 98 -9.77 17.44 4.72
CA SER A 98 -8.36 17.23 4.41
C SER A 98 -7.98 15.76 4.28
N VAL A 99 -8.57 14.88 5.11
CA VAL A 99 -8.36 13.43 5.06
C VAL A 99 -9.00 12.84 3.79
N LEU A 100 -10.23 13.24 3.49
CA LEU A 100 -10.95 12.79 2.30
C LEU A 100 -10.22 13.22 1.02
N SER A 101 -9.78 14.48 0.94
CA SER A 101 -9.02 14.99 -0.21
C SER A 101 -7.66 14.29 -0.35
N TYR A 102 -6.99 13.98 0.75
CA TYR A 102 -5.73 13.23 0.72
C TYR A 102 -5.90 11.82 0.13
N PHE A 103 -6.97 11.12 0.49
CA PHE A 103 -7.21 9.73 0.05
C PHE A 103 -8.01 9.59 -1.24
N GLU A 104 -8.65 10.66 -1.76
CA GLU A 104 -9.42 10.64 -3.00
C GLU A 104 -8.69 9.93 -4.17
N PRO A 105 -7.41 10.24 -4.50
CA PRO A 105 -6.75 9.64 -5.65
C PRO A 105 -6.24 8.21 -5.38
N TYR A 106 -6.45 7.68 -4.17
CA TYR A 106 -6.14 6.32 -3.75
C TYR A 106 -7.42 5.48 -3.51
N LEU A 107 -8.61 6.09 -3.57
CA LEU A 107 -9.88 5.42 -3.31
C LEU A 107 -10.51 4.90 -4.61
N GLY A 108 -10.40 3.59 -4.84
CA GLY A 108 -11.11 2.89 -5.90
C GLY A 108 -12.55 2.58 -5.50
N ARG A 109 -13.48 2.73 -6.46
CA ARG A 109 -14.89 2.39 -6.30
C ARG A 109 -15.39 1.63 -7.53
N ILE A 110 -15.99 0.46 -7.33
CA ILE A 110 -16.68 -0.30 -8.38
C ILE A 110 -18.09 -0.70 -7.92
N GLU A 111 -18.97 -0.92 -8.90
CA GLU A 111 -20.32 -1.41 -8.69
C GLU A 111 -20.47 -2.80 -9.30
N ILE A 112 -20.94 -3.76 -8.51
CA ILE A 112 -21.12 -5.15 -8.92
C ILE A 112 -22.54 -5.61 -8.64
N MET A 113 -23.00 -6.62 -9.38
CA MET A 113 -24.28 -7.27 -9.10
C MET A 113 -24.09 -8.27 -7.96
N GLY A 114 -24.62 -7.94 -6.79
CA GLY A 114 -24.63 -8.84 -5.64
C GLY A 114 -25.56 -10.04 -5.84
N SER A 115 -25.37 -11.07 -5.02
CA SER A 115 -26.15 -12.32 -5.05
C SER A 115 -27.67 -12.11 -4.95
N GLY A 116 -28.09 -11.04 -4.27
CA GLY A 116 -29.50 -10.63 -4.17
C GLY A 116 -30.06 -9.91 -5.41
N LYS A 117 -29.34 -9.89 -6.55
CA LYS A 117 -29.67 -9.11 -7.75
C LYS A 117 -29.82 -7.61 -7.47
N ARG A 118 -29.04 -7.11 -6.51
CA ARG A 118 -28.94 -5.68 -6.17
C ARG A 118 -27.53 -5.21 -6.43
N ILE A 119 -27.39 -3.94 -6.81
CA ILE A 119 -26.08 -3.33 -7.02
C ILE A 119 -25.42 -3.14 -5.65
N GLU A 120 -24.19 -3.62 -5.52
CA GLU A 120 -23.33 -3.46 -4.35
C GLU A 120 -22.11 -2.64 -4.75
N ARG A 121 -21.66 -1.75 -3.86
CA ARG A 121 -20.46 -0.93 -4.05
C ARG A 121 -19.31 -1.54 -3.28
N VAL A 122 -18.17 -1.69 -3.95
CA VAL A 122 -16.92 -2.14 -3.34
C VAL A 122 -15.92 -1.01 -3.41
N TYR A 123 -15.33 -0.69 -2.26
CA TYR A 123 -14.25 0.27 -2.12
C TYR A 123 -12.93 -0.48 -1.89
N PHE A 124 -11.86 -0.01 -2.50
CA PHE A 124 -10.53 -0.61 -2.38
C PHE A 124 -9.45 0.46 -2.52
N GLU A 125 -8.26 0.18 -1.98
CA GLU A 125 -7.10 1.05 -2.13
C GLU A 125 -6.46 0.83 -3.50
N ILE A 126 -6.12 1.93 -4.18
CA ILE A 126 -5.29 1.95 -5.38
C ILE A 126 -3.90 2.39 -4.94
N SER A 127 -2.88 1.57 -5.24
CA SER A 127 -1.50 1.93 -4.90
C SER A 127 -1.00 3.10 -5.77
N GLU A 128 -0.06 3.87 -5.21
CA GLU A 128 0.61 4.95 -5.94
C GLU A 128 1.33 4.43 -7.19
N SER A 129 2.06 3.32 -7.06
CA SER A 129 2.80 2.71 -8.16
C SER A 129 1.89 2.27 -9.31
N SER A 130 0.74 1.65 -9.02
CA SER A 130 -0.22 1.26 -10.06
C SER A 130 -0.80 2.48 -10.77
N ARG A 131 -1.09 3.57 -10.03
CA ARG A 131 -1.57 4.84 -10.60
C ARG A 131 -0.52 5.47 -11.51
N GLU A 132 0.72 5.55 -11.09
CA GLU A 132 1.82 6.09 -11.90
C GLU A 132 2.06 5.28 -13.17
N GLN A 133 2.06 3.95 -13.07
CA GLN A 133 2.19 3.07 -14.22
C GLN A 133 1.03 3.24 -15.20
N TRP A 134 -0.20 3.39 -14.71
CA TRP A 134 -1.39 3.64 -15.54
C TRP A 134 -1.30 4.98 -16.30
N GLU A 135 -0.60 5.96 -15.73
CA GLU A 135 -0.43 7.28 -16.34
C GLU A 135 0.66 7.33 -17.43
N LYS A 136 1.47 6.27 -17.60
CA LYS A 136 2.54 6.20 -18.60
C LYS A 136 1.98 6.35 -20.03
N PRO A 137 2.70 7.06 -20.93
CA PRO A 137 2.22 7.32 -22.30
C PRO A 137 1.87 6.05 -23.08
N GLN A 138 2.64 4.97 -22.92
CA GLN A 138 2.39 3.66 -23.54
C GLN A 138 1.01 3.12 -23.17
N VAL A 139 0.71 3.02 -21.87
CA VAL A 139 -0.56 2.47 -21.36
C VAL A 139 -1.73 3.35 -21.80
N LYS A 140 -1.56 4.68 -21.77
CA LYS A 140 -2.58 5.61 -22.27
C LYS A 140 -2.88 5.45 -23.75
N GLU A 141 -1.86 5.22 -24.58
CA GLU A 141 -2.05 4.98 -26.02
C GLU A 141 -2.69 3.62 -26.29
N SER A 142 -2.23 2.56 -25.63
CA SER A 142 -2.84 1.22 -25.71
C SER A 142 -4.33 1.25 -25.36
N LYS A 143 -4.69 1.94 -24.26
CA LYS A 143 -6.10 2.17 -23.87
C LYS A 143 -6.88 2.92 -24.95
N ARG A 144 -6.30 3.96 -25.56
CA ARG A 144 -6.98 4.73 -26.63
C ARG A 144 -7.28 3.84 -27.82
N GLN A 145 -6.31 3.01 -28.23
CA GLN A 145 -6.46 2.07 -29.33
C GLN A 145 -7.55 1.03 -29.02
N PHE A 146 -7.50 0.41 -27.83
CA PHE A 146 -8.51 -0.55 -27.38
C PHE A 146 -9.94 0.03 -27.44
N ILE A 147 -10.15 1.25 -26.93
CA ILE A 147 -11.46 1.90 -26.97
C ILE A 147 -11.94 2.11 -28.41
N PHE A 148 -11.03 2.49 -29.32
CA PHE A 148 -11.35 2.67 -30.72
C PHE A 148 -11.79 1.34 -31.37
N ASP A 149 -11.04 0.27 -31.15
CA ASP A 149 -11.30 -1.05 -31.75
C ASP A 149 -12.64 -1.63 -31.26
N VAL A 150 -12.90 -1.58 -29.94
CA VAL A 150 -14.13 -2.13 -29.34
C VAL A 150 -15.40 -1.39 -29.80
N VAL A 151 -15.31 -0.07 -30.02
CA VAL A 151 -16.48 0.73 -30.43
C VAL A 151 -16.79 0.54 -31.92
N ASN A 152 -15.78 0.34 -32.76
CA ASN A 152 -15.95 0.24 -34.22
C ASN A 152 -16.22 -1.20 -34.69
N GLU A 153 -15.59 -2.19 -34.07
CA GLU A 153 -15.56 -3.57 -34.59
C GLU A 153 -16.23 -4.58 -33.64
N GLY A 154 -16.49 -4.21 -32.39
CA GLY A 154 -17.00 -5.13 -31.36
C GLY A 154 -18.52 -5.38 -31.41
N GLY A 155 -18.92 -6.63 -31.64
CA GLY A 155 -20.28 -7.10 -31.36
C GLY A 155 -20.60 -7.04 -29.86
N GLU A 156 -21.84 -6.69 -29.49
CA GLU A 156 -22.22 -6.40 -28.09
C GLU A 156 -21.98 -7.56 -27.11
N SER A 157 -22.06 -8.81 -27.58
CA SER A 157 -21.82 -10.01 -26.77
C SER A 157 -20.35 -10.23 -26.40
N GLU A 158 -19.39 -9.71 -27.17
CA GLU A 158 -17.94 -9.98 -27.00
C GLU A 158 -17.22 -8.82 -26.30
N LYS A 159 -17.87 -7.65 -26.16
CA LYS A 159 -17.25 -6.46 -25.57
C LYS A 159 -16.69 -6.68 -24.17
N MET A 160 -17.41 -7.45 -23.35
CA MET A 160 -16.97 -7.72 -21.98
C MET A 160 -15.74 -8.64 -21.96
N GLU A 161 -15.70 -9.64 -22.85
CA GLU A 161 -14.57 -10.56 -22.96
C GLU A 161 -13.32 -9.81 -23.45
N MET A 162 -13.44 -8.99 -24.48
CA MET A 162 -12.32 -8.15 -24.96
C MET A 162 -11.82 -7.18 -23.88
N PHE A 163 -12.71 -6.61 -23.06
CA PHE A 163 -12.31 -5.74 -21.96
C PHE A 163 -11.53 -6.46 -20.87
N VAL A 164 -11.92 -7.69 -20.52
CA VAL A 164 -11.16 -8.50 -19.55
C VAL A 164 -9.79 -8.86 -20.12
N ASN A 165 -9.72 -9.28 -21.39
CA ASN A 165 -8.45 -9.60 -22.04
C ASN A 165 -7.50 -8.40 -22.07
N PHE A 166 -8.01 -7.20 -22.40
CA PHE A 166 -7.22 -5.96 -22.34
C PHE A 166 -6.67 -5.68 -20.92
N CYS A 167 -7.48 -5.92 -19.88
CA CYS A 167 -7.02 -5.75 -18.50
C CYS A 167 -5.89 -6.74 -18.16
N GLU A 168 -6.01 -8.01 -18.56
CA GLU A 168 -4.99 -9.04 -18.34
C GLU A 168 -3.68 -8.71 -19.06
N ASP A 169 -3.76 -8.33 -20.34
CA ASP A 169 -2.60 -7.93 -21.15
C ASP A 169 -1.91 -6.70 -20.54
N THR A 170 -2.69 -5.71 -20.08
CA THR A 170 -2.14 -4.50 -19.46
C THR A 170 -1.37 -4.82 -18.17
N ILE A 171 -1.87 -5.75 -17.35
CA ILE A 171 -1.16 -6.19 -16.14
C ILE A 171 0.19 -6.81 -16.53
N PHE A 172 0.22 -7.65 -17.55
CA PHE A 172 1.44 -8.27 -18.04
C PHE A 172 2.44 -7.22 -18.57
N GLU A 173 1.97 -6.25 -19.36
CA GLU A 173 2.80 -5.14 -19.85
C GLU A 173 3.38 -4.29 -18.71
N MET A 174 2.57 -3.96 -17.70
CA MET A 174 3.01 -3.18 -16.54
C MET A 174 4.10 -3.91 -15.74
N GLN A 175 3.95 -5.23 -15.55
CA GLN A 175 4.95 -6.08 -14.87
C GLN A 175 6.24 -6.24 -15.67
N LEU A 176 6.16 -6.29 -17.00
CA LEU A 176 7.33 -6.37 -17.87
C LEU A 176 8.08 -5.03 -17.87
N ALA A 177 7.35 -3.91 -17.97
CA ALA A 177 7.94 -2.57 -17.98
C ALA A 177 8.62 -2.20 -16.66
N SER A 178 8.13 -2.70 -15.51
CA SER A 178 8.81 -2.48 -14.23
C SER A 178 10.17 -3.18 -14.18
N LYS A 179 10.28 -4.42 -14.69
CA LYS A 179 11.54 -5.20 -14.72
C LYS A 179 12.61 -4.60 -15.62
N ILE A 180 12.22 -3.91 -16.69
CA ILE A 180 13.15 -3.30 -17.65
C ILE A 180 13.62 -1.91 -17.18
N SER A 181 12.81 -1.25 -16.33
CA SER A 181 13.09 0.11 -15.84
C SER A 181 14.03 0.14 -14.63
N GLU A 182 14.31 -1.00 -14.01
CA GLU A 182 15.40 -1.13 -13.04
C GLU A 182 16.73 -1.04 -13.83
N PRO A 183 17.56 -0.01 -13.63
CA PRO A 183 18.89 -0.02 -14.19
C PRO A 183 19.64 -1.21 -13.58
N ASP A 184 20.25 -2.06 -14.41
CA ASP A 184 21.26 -3.02 -13.98
C ASP A 184 22.25 -2.26 -13.09
N GLU A 185 22.19 -2.49 -11.77
CA GLU A 185 23.23 -2.04 -10.87
C GLU A 185 24.51 -2.73 -11.32
N VAL A 186 25.37 -1.96 -11.99
CA VAL A 186 26.70 -2.39 -12.38
C VAL A 186 27.39 -2.90 -11.12
N GLU A 187 27.63 -4.20 -11.10
CA GLU A 187 28.46 -4.91 -10.13
C GLU A 187 29.76 -4.12 -9.86
N GLN A 188 29.86 -3.51 -8.69
CA GLN A 188 31.15 -3.30 -8.05
C GLN A 188 31.38 -4.48 -7.09
N PRO A 189 32.48 -5.22 -7.24
CA PRO A 189 32.79 -6.34 -6.36
C PRO A 189 33.35 -5.80 -5.04
N GLU A 190 32.95 -6.43 -3.92
CA GLU A 190 33.55 -6.46 -2.56
C GLU A 190 32.40 -6.50 -1.53
N GLU A 191 32.21 -7.47 -0.64
CA GLU A 191 32.86 -8.74 -0.27
C GLU A 191 31.75 -9.66 0.31
N GLU A 192 32.03 -10.96 0.35
CA GLU A 192 31.19 -12.10 0.72
C GLU A 192 30.35 -11.93 2.01
N GLU A 193 29.03 -12.08 1.92
CA GLU A 193 28.22 -12.76 2.96
C GLU A 193 27.16 -13.66 2.29
N GLU A 194 27.00 -14.84 2.88
CA GLU A 194 26.56 -16.10 2.28
C GLU A 194 25.05 -16.26 2.07
N GLU A 195 24.70 -16.97 0.99
CA GLU A 195 23.51 -17.80 0.70
C GLU A 195 22.13 -17.45 1.32
N GLU A 196 21.15 -17.13 0.46
CA GLU A 196 19.93 -17.96 0.32
C GLU A 196 19.43 -17.92 -1.13
N GLY A 197 19.72 -19.00 -1.86
CA GLY A 197 19.40 -19.19 -3.27
C GLY A 197 17.89 -19.27 -3.54
N HIS A 198 17.48 -18.45 -4.49
CA HIS A 198 16.15 -18.38 -5.11
C HIS A 198 15.85 -19.67 -5.90
N SER A 199 15.25 -20.69 -5.25
CA SER A 199 14.69 -21.85 -5.96
C SER A 199 13.18 -21.67 -6.13
N LEU A 200 12.79 -21.10 -7.27
CA LEU A 200 11.37 -20.97 -7.68
C LEU A 200 11.14 -21.51 -9.10
N LEU A 201 12.06 -22.34 -9.62
CA LEU A 201 11.99 -22.88 -10.97
C LEU A 201 11.62 -24.37 -11.06
N ASP A 202 11.26 -25.02 -9.93
CA ASP A 202 11.08 -26.49 -9.90
C ASP A 202 9.61 -26.95 -9.76
N GLU A 203 8.63 -26.05 -9.86
CA GLU A 203 7.20 -26.42 -9.72
C GLU A 203 6.43 -26.59 -11.05
N LEU A 204 7.10 -26.57 -12.21
CA LEU A 204 6.43 -26.72 -13.52
C LEU A 204 6.63 -28.10 -14.19
N SER A 205 6.98 -29.14 -13.45
CA SER A 205 7.20 -30.46 -14.04
C SER A 205 6.84 -31.63 -13.12
N ALA A 206 5.59 -31.71 -12.67
CA ALA A 206 4.98 -32.99 -12.32
C ALA A 206 3.45 -32.90 -12.26
N GLU A 207 2.79 -33.87 -12.91
CA GLU A 207 1.40 -34.31 -12.71
C GLU A 207 0.28 -33.64 -13.54
N GLU A 208 0.18 -34.08 -14.81
CA GLU A 208 -1.13 -34.47 -15.36
C GLU A 208 -1.56 -35.82 -14.74
N GLU A 209 -2.65 -35.81 -13.97
CA GLU A 209 -3.81 -36.72 -14.08
C GLU A 209 -4.66 -36.63 -12.80
N GLY A 210 -5.92 -36.17 -12.91
CA GLY A 210 -6.92 -36.39 -11.85
C GLY A 210 -7.91 -35.25 -11.59
N SER A 211 -9.01 -35.26 -12.33
CA SER A 211 -10.36 -34.70 -12.05
C SER A 211 -10.51 -33.33 -11.34
N VAL A 212 -11.08 -32.42 -12.14
CA VAL A 212 -11.82 -31.20 -11.81
C VAL A 212 -12.66 -31.26 -10.53
N GLU A 213 -12.41 -30.34 -9.58
CA GLU A 213 -13.46 -29.61 -8.86
C GLU A 213 -12.92 -28.33 -8.21
N SER A 214 -13.73 -27.25 -8.29
CA SER A 214 -13.39 -25.87 -7.95
C SER A 214 -12.99 -25.71 -6.47
N ALA A 215 -11.71 -25.39 -6.21
CA ALA A 215 -11.20 -25.16 -4.87
C ALA A 215 -11.27 -23.67 -4.51
N SER A 216 -12.26 -23.31 -3.69
CA SER A 216 -12.43 -21.99 -3.08
C SER A 216 -11.18 -21.53 -2.29
N ALA A 217 -10.91 -20.22 -2.26
CA ALA A 217 -9.78 -19.60 -1.54
C ALA A 217 -9.62 -20.06 -0.07
N PHE A 218 -10.70 -20.56 0.55
CA PHE A 218 -10.68 -21.13 1.89
C PHE A 218 -9.87 -22.44 2.01
N THR A 219 -9.87 -23.31 0.98
CA THR A 219 -9.16 -24.60 1.04
C THR A 219 -7.63 -24.44 0.94
N ASN A 220 -7.16 -23.42 0.23
CA ASN A 220 -5.74 -23.09 0.14
C ASN A 220 -5.20 -22.53 1.48
N ALA A 221 -6.00 -21.72 2.18
CA ALA A 221 -5.64 -21.21 3.51
C ALA A 221 -5.49 -22.35 4.55
N CYS A 222 -6.38 -23.35 4.55
CA CYS A 222 -6.30 -24.47 5.50
C CYS A 222 -5.12 -25.42 5.26
N ARG A 223 -4.63 -25.58 4.02
CA ARG A 223 -3.40 -26.35 3.73
C ARG A 223 -2.15 -25.65 4.28
N SER A 224 -2.10 -24.32 4.22
CA SER A 224 -0.95 -23.53 4.68
C SER A 224 -0.81 -23.53 6.21
N VAL A 225 -1.95 -23.51 6.93
CA VAL A 225 -1.96 -23.61 8.40
C VAL A 225 -1.49 -25.00 8.89
N LYS A 226 -1.88 -26.08 8.20
CA LYS A 226 -1.43 -27.45 8.54
C LYS A 226 0.09 -27.61 8.40
N LYS A 227 0.72 -26.99 7.38
CA LYS A 227 2.18 -27.03 7.17
C LYS A 227 2.93 -26.22 8.24
N LYS A 228 2.43 -25.04 8.65
CA LYS A 228 3.03 -24.22 9.72
C LYS A 228 2.99 -24.90 11.10
N ILE A 229 1.90 -25.60 11.44
CA ILE A 229 1.78 -26.32 12.72
C ILE A 229 2.74 -27.52 12.78
N HIS A 230 2.98 -28.21 11.67
CA HIS A 230 3.95 -29.31 11.60
C HIS A 230 5.39 -28.83 11.76
N HIS A 231 5.72 -27.64 11.25
CA HIS A 231 7.05 -27.04 11.37
C HIS A 231 7.34 -26.56 12.80
N VAL A 232 6.38 -25.91 13.47
CA VAL A 232 6.52 -25.48 14.89
C VAL A 232 6.64 -26.69 15.84
N ARG A 233 5.93 -27.80 15.54
CA ARG A 233 5.99 -29.03 16.33
C ARG A 233 7.32 -29.79 16.19
N ASN A 234 8.01 -29.65 15.05
CA ASN A 234 9.36 -30.23 14.87
C ASN A 234 10.47 -29.38 15.49
N VAL A 235 10.27 -28.06 15.64
CA VAL A 235 11.23 -27.15 16.29
C VAL A 235 11.14 -27.21 17.82
N PHE A 236 9.98 -27.58 18.39
CA PHE A 236 9.80 -27.78 19.84
C PHE A 236 9.86 -29.26 20.31
N SER A 237 10.41 -30.17 19.49
CA SER A 237 10.66 -31.55 19.93
C SER A 237 11.93 -31.63 20.78
N ILE A 238 11.69 -31.74 22.08
CA ILE A 238 12.61 -31.82 23.21
C ILE A 238 13.75 -32.83 22.97
N LYS A 239 14.91 -32.34 22.50
CA LYS A 239 16.19 -33.05 22.63
C LYS A 239 17.34 -32.28 23.29
N ASN A 240 17.13 -31.05 23.77
CA ASN A 240 18.18 -30.30 24.49
C ASN A 240 17.88 -29.91 25.95
N LEU A 241 16.75 -30.33 26.56
CA LEU A 241 16.42 -29.97 27.95
C LEU A 241 16.92 -30.95 29.04
N CYS A 242 17.56 -32.08 28.68
CA CYS A 242 18.05 -33.07 29.66
C CYS A 242 19.56 -33.05 29.94
N LYS A 243 20.34 -32.13 29.35
CA LYS A 243 21.80 -32.04 29.60
C LYS A 243 22.23 -30.95 30.59
N GLN A 244 21.31 -30.09 31.05
CA GLN A 244 21.63 -29.04 32.04
C GLN A 244 21.12 -29.31 33.47
N PHE A 245 20.37 -30.40 33.72
CA PHE A 245 19.86 -30.72 35.08
C PHE A 245 20.71 -31.70 35.91
N LYS A 246 21.93 -32.05 35.48
CA LYS A 246 22.85 -32.94 36.25
C LYS A 246 24.10 -32.27 36.82
N LYS A 247 24.19 -30.93 36.86
CA LYS A 247 25.36 -30.22 37.42
C LYS A 247 25.09 -29.32 38.64
N VAL A 248 23.92 -29.41 39.28
CA VAL A 248 23.59 -28.64 40.51
C VAL A 248 23.16 -29.53 41.68
N LYS A 249 23.40 -30.85 41.64
CA LYS A 249 23.35 -31.71 42.83
C LYS A 249 24.40 -32.82 42.76
N LYS A 250 25.66 -32.45 42.95
CA LYS A 250 26.61 -33.13 43.83
C LYS A 250 27.82 -32.24 44.06
#